data_AF-A0AAE0CQH2-F1
#
_entry.id   AF-A0AAE0CQH2-F1
#
_cell.length_a   1.000
_cell.length_b   1.000
_cell.length_c   1.000
_cell.angle_alpha   90.00
_cell.angle_beta   90.00
_cell.angle_gamma   90.00
#
_symmetry.space_group_name_H-M   'P 1'
#
loop_
_entity.id
_entity.type
_entity.pdbx_description
1 polymer ?
#
loop_
_entity_poly.entity_id
_entity_poly.type
_entity_poly.pdbx_seq_one_letter_code
_entity_poly.pdbx_strand_id
1 'polypeptide(L)'
;MARTKQTARKSTGGKGSKKAARHQGPARKSAPITGGVKKTHRYRPGTVALREICKYQKSTELLICKLPFQRLVRETAQDFKAL
;
A
#
# COMPACT_ATOMS: atom_id res chain seq x y z
N MET A 1 -41.98 29.31 16.43
CA MET A 1 -41.69 28.13 15.58
C MET A 1 -40.83 28.58 14.40
N ALA A 2 -39.57 28.16 14.36
CA ALA A 2 -38.62 28.61 13.35
C ALA A 2 -38.61 27.65 12.15
N ARG A 3 -38.80 28.21 10.96
CA ARG A 3 -38.86 27.53 9.66
C ARG A 3 -37.54 26.81 9.37
N THR A 4 -37.59 25.50 9.22
CA THR A 4 -36.51 24.65 8.71
C THR A 4 -36.26 24.94 7.24
N LYS A 5 -35.03 25.33 6.88
CA LYS A 5 -34.60 25.35 5.48
C LYS A 5 -34.03 23.98 5.12
N GLN A 6 -34.80 23.19 4.40
CA GLN A 6 -34.34 22.02 3.69
C GLN A 6 -33.47 22.48 2.51
N THR A 7 -32.15 22.34 2.59
CA THR A 7 -31.31 22.51 1.40
C THR A 7 -31.41 21.25 0.56
N ALA A 8 -31.90 21.38 -0.67
CA ALA A 8 -31.93 20.29 -1.63
C ALA A 8 -30.51 19.74 -1.85
N ARG A 9 -30.32 18.44 -1.59
CA ARG A 9 -29.20 17.66 -2.13
C ARG A 9 -29.79 16.62 -3.05
N LYS A 10 -29.38 16.68 -4.33
CA LYS A 10 -29.33 15.63 -5.37
C LYS A 10 -29.62 16.27 -6.73
N SER A 11 -29.23 15.75 -7.88
CA SER A 11 -28.42 14.60 -8.27
C SER A 11 -28.32 14.70 -9.79
N THR A 12 -27.13 14.70 -10.35
CA THR A 12 -26.91 14.42 -11.78
C THR A 12 -25.42 14.04 -11.84
N GLY A 13 -25.05 12.76 -11.91
CA GLY A 13 -25.53 11.84 -12.93
C GLY A 13 -24.99 12.37 -14.26
N GLY A 14 -23.76 11.97 -14.59
CA GLY A 14 -22.96 12.60 -15.63
C GLY A 14 -23.66 12.71 -16.97
N LYS A 15 -23.50 13.86 -17.64
CA LYS A 15 -23.82 14.01 -19.07
C LYS A 15 -23.09 15.20 -19.68
N GLY A 16 -22.44 14.96 -20.82
CA GLY A 16 -21.88 16.01 -21.68
C GLY A 16 -20.67 15.54 -22.48
N SER A 17 -20.89 14.73 -23.52
CA SER A 17 -19.87 14.43 -24.51
C SER A 17 -19.64 15.62 -25.44
N LYS A 18 -18.36 15.93 -25.72
CA LYS A 18 -17.73 16.19 -27.04
C LYS A 18 -16.56 17.18 -26.92
N LYS A 19 -15.34 16.71 -27.18
CA LYS A 19 -14.51 16.99 -28.38
C LYS A 19 -13.06 16.55 -28.14
N ALA A 20 -12.44 16.07 -29.22
CA ALA A 20 -11.21 15.30 -29.25
C ALA A 20 -9.96 16.06 -28.76
N ALA A 21 -9.15 15.39 -27.93
CA ALA A 21 -7.68 15.43 -27.99
C ALA A 21 -7.07 14.49 -26.92
N ARG A 22 -6.31 13.49 -27.41
CA ARG A 22 -5.16 12.83 -26.77
C ARG A 22 -5.40 12.11 -25.43
N HIS A 23 -5.15 10.80 -25.43
CA HIS A 23 -5.10 9.95 -24.23
C HIS A 23 -4.13 10.55 -23.18
N GLN A 24 -4.68 11.28 -22.22
CA GLN A 24 -4.07 11.49 -20.93
C GLN A 24 -5.03 10.83 -19.94
N GLY A 25 -4.60 9.71 -19.35
CA GLY A 25 -5.34 9.09 -18.25
C GLY A 25 -5.62 10.12 -17.16
N PRO A 26 -6.68 9.94 -16.35
CA PRO A 26 -7.03 10.93 -15.33
C PRO A 26 -5.80 11.20 -14.47
N ALA A 27 -5.27 12.42 -14.56
CA ALA A 27 -4.17 12.88 -13.75
C ALA A 27 -4.56 12.60 -12.30
N ARG A 28 -3.88 11.64 -11.66
CA ARG A 28 -4.05 11.38 -10.24
C ARG A 28 -3.74 12.70 -9.56
N LYS A 29 -4.73 13.28 -8.85
CA LYS A 29 -4.60 14.56 -8.14
C LYS A 29 -3.32 14.55 -7.30
N SER A 30 -2.26 15.14 -7.83
CA SER A 30 -1.00 15.37 -7.17
C SER A 30 -1.00 16.80 -6.66
N ALA A 31 -0.55 16.93 -5.41
CA ALA A 31 -0.35 18.14 -4.62
C ALA A 31 -1.59 18.83 -4.02
N PRO A 32 -1.64 19.02 -2.68
CA PRO A 32 -2.38 20.12 -2.10
C PRO A 32 -1.65 21.42 -2.43
N ILE A 33 -2.36 22.33 -3.11
CA ILE A 33 -1.99 23.74 -3.23
C ILE A 33 -2.28 24.34 -1.84
N THR A 34 -1.25 24.90 -1.21
CA THR A 34 -1.19 25.53 0.13
C THR A 34 -1.05 24.60 1.37
N GLY A 35 0.10 24.70 2.04
CA GLY A 35 0.19 24.73 3.51
C GLY A 35 -0.10 23.46 4.32
N GLY A 36 0.30 22.28 3.87
CA GLY A 36 0.34 21.11 4.77
C GLY A 36 0.51 19.78 4.05
N VAL A 37 1.59 19.06 4.36
CA VAL A 37 1.74 17.66 3.94
C VAL A 37 0.59 16.87 4.54
N LYS A 38 -0.30 16.33 3.70
CA LYS A 38 -1.35 15.41 4.15
C LYS A 38 -0.67 14.28 4.93
N LYS A 39 -1.02 14.12 6.21
CA LYS A 39 -0.47 13.05 7.05
C LYS A 39 -0.57 11.73 6.29
N THR A 40 0.57 11.09 6.07
CA THR A 40 0.62 9.76 5.46
C THR A 40 -0.20 8.81 6.32
N HIS A 41 -1.03 7.98 5.70
CA HIS A 41 -1.81 6.99 6.44
C HIS A 41 -0.86 6.05 7.19
N ARG A 42 -1.03 5.92 8.51
CA ARG A 42 -0.26 5.02 9.36
C ARG A 42 -1.20 3.98 9.97
N TYR A 43 -0.86 2.71 9.82
CA TYR A 43 -1.61 1.62 10.45
C TYR A 43 -1.43 1.63 11.97
N ARG A 44 -2.43 1.12 12.69
CA ARG A 44 -2.32 0.92 14.15
C ARG A 44 -1.25 -0.14 14.44
N PRO A 45 -0.56 -0.07 15.58
CA PRO A 45 0.34 -1.14 16.00
C PRO A 45 -0.38 -2.49 15.96
N GLY A 46 0.32 -3.54 15.56
CA GLY A 46 -0.24 -4.88 15.39
C GLY A 46 -0.98 -5.13 14.06
N THR A 47 -1.50 -4.11 13.38
CA THR A 47 -2.26 -4.32 12.12
C THR A 47 -1.39 -4.91 11.00
N VAL A 48 -0.13 -4.47 10.88
CA VAL A 48 0.81 -4.99 9.88
C VAL A 48 1.33 -6.36 10.32
N ALA A 49 1.66 -6.53 11.61
CA ALA A 49 2.14 -7.80 12.16
C ALA A 49 1.14 -8.94 11.95
N LEU A 50 -0.15 -8.75 12.24
CA LEU A 50 -1.19 -9.76 12.00
C LEU A 50 -1.31 -10.12 10.52
N ARG A 51 -1.14 -9.13 9.63
CA ARG A 51 -1.15 -9.37 8.18
C ARG A 51 0.05 -10.20 7.73
N GLU A 52 1.23 -9.93 8.28
CA GLU A 52 2.46 -10.67 8.00
C GLU A 52 2.38 -12.11 8.53
N ILE A 53 1.90 -12.33 9.76
CA ILE A 53 1.65 -13.66 10.33
C ILE A 53 0.72 -14.45 9.42
N CYS A 54 -0.42 -13.88 9.05
CA CYS A 54 -1.38 -14.53 8.14
C CYS A 54 -0.79 -14.79 6.75
N LYS A 55 0.12 -13.94 6.25
CA LYS A 55 0.79 -14.14 4.96
C LYS A 55 1.74 -15.34 5.03
N TYR A 56 2.65 -15.36 6.01
CA TYR A 56 3.68 -16.38 6.13
C TYR A 56 3.16 -17.75 6.56
N GLN A 57 2.01 -17.81 7.26
CA GLN A 57 1.35 -19.09 7.54
C GLN A 57 0.67 -19.70 6.31
N LYS A 58 0.35 -18.90 5.28
CA LYS A 58 -0.27 -19.36 4.04
C LYS A 58 0.74 -19.77 2.98
N SER A 59 1.92 -19.17 2.98
CA SER A 59 3.00 -19.47 2.03
C SER A 59 4.02 -20.43 2.64
N THR A 60 4.86 -21.00 1.79
CA THR A 60 5.99 -21.86 2.18
C THR A 60 7.32 -21.32 1.63
N GLU A 61 7.37 -20.01 1.38
CA GLU A 61 8.58 -19.35 0.90
C GLU A 61 9.69 -19.35 1.97
N LEU A 62 10.95 -19.46 1.54
CA LEU A 62 12.09 -19.35 2.45
C LEU A 62 12.16 -17.93 3.00
N LEU A 63 12.16 -17.81 4.33
CA LEU A 63 12.22 -16.52 5.02
C LEU A 63 13.64 -15.95 5.12
N ILE A 64 14.65 -16.78 4.88
CA ILE A 64 16.07 -16.42 4.90
C ILE A 64 16.61 -16.45 3.47
N CYS A 65 17.36 -15.42 3.09
CA CYS A 65 17.99 -15.33 1.78
C CYS A 65 18.96 -16.50 1.53
N LYS A 66 18.88 -17.10 0.34
CA LYS A 66 19.67 -18.30 -0.01
C LYS A 66 21.18 -18.09 0.03
N LEU A 67 21.70 -16.99 -0.53
CA LEU A 67 23.14 -16.78 -0.65
C LEU A 67 23.84 -16.57 0.71
N PRO A 68 23.34 -15.73 1.64
CA PRO A 68 23.89 -15.65 3.00
C PRO A 68 23.81 -16.98 3.73
N PHE A 69 22.68 -17.69 3.66
CA PHE A 69 22.53 -18.99 4.31
C PHE A 69 23.50 -20.04 3.74
N GLN A 70 23.71 -20.05 2.42
CA GLN A 70 24.69 -20.91 1.77
C GLN A 70 26.12 -20.64 2.24
N ARG A 71 26.49 -19.37 2.45
CA ARG A 71 27.83 -19.02 2.97
C ARG A 71 28.02 -19.56 4.38
N LEU A 72 27.02 -19.38 5.24
CA LEU A 72 27.02 -19.92 6.61
C LEU A 72 27.18 -21.45 6.62
N VAL A 73 26.41 -22.16 5.78
CA VAL A 73 26.52 -23.62 5.67
C VAL A 73 27.94 -24.06 5.28
N ARG A 74 28.61 -23.34 4.38
CA ARG A 74 29.98 -23.65 3.95
C ARG A 74 31.00 -23.39 5.06
N GLU A 75 30.84 -22.28 5.78
CA GLU A 75 31.67 -21.93 6.94
C GLU A 75 31.62 -23.03 7.99
N THR A 76 30.41 -23.39 8.46
CA THR A 76 30.23 -24.45 9.46
C THR A 76 30.72 -25.81 8.97
N ALA A 77 30.46 -26.18 7.71
CA ALA A 77 30.93 -27.45 7.16
C ALA A 77 32.46 -27.54 7.05
N GLN A 78 33.15 -26.42 6.87
CA GLN A 78 34.61 -26.38 6.84
C GLN A 78 35.21 -26.75 8.21
N ASP A 79 34.58 -26.31 9.30
CA ASP A 79 35.02 -26.61 10.67
C ASP A 79 34.97 -28.11 10.98
N PHE A 80 33.96 -28.82 10.45
CA PHE A 80 33.84 -30.28 10.60
C PHE A 80 34.75 -31.09 9.68
N LYS A 81 35.29 -30.49 8.62
CA LYS A 81 36.19 -31.17 7.67
C LYS A 81 37.65 -31.16 8.14
N ALA A 82 38.00 -30.27 9.07
CA ALA A 82 39.33 -30.17 9.66
C ALA A 82 39.50 -31.03 10.95
N LEU A 83 38.44 -31.69 11.40
CA LEU A 83 38.45 -32.78 12.37
C LEU A 83 38.63 -34.13 11.64
#